data_AF-A0A967LN67-F1
#
_entry.id   AF-A0A967LN67-F1
#
_cell.length_a   1.000
_cell.length_b   1.000
_cell.length_c   1.000
_cell.angle_alpha   90.00
_cell.angle_beta   90.00
_cell.angle_gamma   90.00
#
_symmetry.space_group_name_H-M   'P 1'
#
loop_
_entity.id
_entity.type
_entity.pdbx_description
1 polymer ?
#
loop_
_entity_poly.entity_id
_entity_poly.type
_entity_poly.pdbx_seq_one_letter_code
_entity_poly.pdbx_strand_id
1 'polypeptide(L)' 'GVAAITVPDNRWARCDIKSIALLPNVLANQAAHADDAFEALYVRDGIVLEGSHSNLFAVYDGELV' A
#
# COMPACT_ATOMS: atom_id res chain seq x y z
N GLY A 1 6.88 9.47 13.22
CA GLY A 1 6.04 8.92 12.14
C GLY A 1 6.82 8.94 10.85
N VAL A 2 6.27 8.38 9.78
CA VAL A 2 6.85 8.39 8.44
C VAL A 2 5.79 8.88 7.45
N ALA A 3 6.21 9.45 6.32
CA ALA A 3 5.30 9.82 5.24
C ALA A 3 4.90 8.58 4.43
N ALA A 4 3.68 8.59 3.88
CA ALA A 4 3.20 7.59 2.94
C ALA A 4 2.42 8.27 1.82
N ILE A 5 2.51 7.73 0.61
CA ILE A 5 1.72 8.16 -0.54
C ILE A 5 0.61 7.17 -0.83
N THR A 6 -0.40 7.58 -1.59
CA THR A 6 -1.40 6.67 -2.15
C THR A 6 -1.15 6.41 -3.62
N VAL A 7 -1.30 5.17 -4.06
CA VAL A 7 -1.15 4.76 -5.46
C VAL A 7 -2.35 3.89 -5.89
N PRO A 8 -2.74 3.90 -7.18
CA PRO A 8 -3.80 3.01 -7.66
C PRO A 8 -3.40 1.54 -7.54
N ASP A 9 -4.31 0.67 -7.12
CA ASP A 9 -4.07 -0.78 -7.08
C ASP A 9 -4.23 -1.42 -8.47
N ASN A 10 -3.11 -1.65 -9.12
CA ASN A 10 -3.00 -2.36 -10.40
C ASN A 10 -2.46 -3.80 -10.25
N ARG A 11 -2.48 -4.36 -9.04
CA ARG A 11 -2.02 -5.72 -8.77
C ARG A 11 -3.01 -6.75 -9.29
N TRP A 12 -2.54 -7.97 -9.46
CA TRP A 12 -3.42 -9.11 -9.73
C TRP A 12 -4.43 -9.34 -8.59
N ALA A 13 -5.50 -10.10 -8.87
CA ALA A 13 -6.58 -10.30 -7.91
C ALA A 13 -6.26 -11.27 -6.76
N ARG A 14 -5.06 -11.86 -6.70
CA ARG A 14 -4.67 -12.88 -5.71
C ARG A 14 -3.61 -12.38 -4.71
N CYS A 15 -3.82 -11.18 -4.16
CA CYS A 15 -2.96 -10.60 -3.10
C CYS A 15 -2.99 -11.41 -1.78
N ASP A 16 -3.95 -12.32 -1.62
CA ASP A 16 -3.97 -13.31 -0.54
C ASP A 16 -2.78 -14.30 -0.61
N ILE A 17 -2.22 -14.51 -1.80
CA ILE A 17 -1.05 -15.35 -2.00
C ILE A 17 0.22 -14.50 -1.87
N LYS A 18 1.08 -14.81 -0.89
CA LYS A 18 2.44 -14.27 -0.82
C LYS A 18 3.34 -14.88 -1.91
N SER A 19 3.17 -14.39 -3.13
CA SER A 19 3.90 -14.84 -4.32
C SER A 19 5.18 -14.04 -4.58
N ILE A 20 5.94 -14.43 -5.61
CA ILE A 20 7.10 -13.68 -6.14
C ILE A 20 6.74 -12.72 -7.29
N ALA A 21 5.47 -12.64 -7.70
CA ALA A 21 5.01 -11.75 -8.76
C ALA A 21 4.87 -10.30 -8.25
N LEU A 22 6.00 -9.71 -7.85
CA LEU A 22 6.07 -8.48 -7.05
C LEU A 22 6.37 -7.21 -7.86
N LEU A 23 6.33 -7.26 -9.20
CA LEU A 23 6.62 -6.09 -10.04
C LEU A 23 5.78 -4.85 -9.64
N PRO A 24 4.44 -4.95 -9.44
CA PRO A 24 3.67 -3.79 -9.01
C PRO A 24 4.12 -3.26 -7.63
N ASN A 25 4.39 -4.16 -6.67
CA ASN A 25 4.88 -3.79 -5.33
C ASN A 25 6.21 -3.04 -5.40
N VAL A 26 7.15 -3.50 -6.23
CA VAL A 26 8.44 -2.83 -6.44
C VAL A 26 8.25 -1.43 -7.04
N LEU A 27 7.37 -1.29 -8.03
CA LEU A 27 7.08 0.01 -8.64
C LEU A 27 6.38 0.97 -7.66
N ALA A 28 5.46 0.48 -6.84
CA ALA A 28 4.81 1.28 -5.79
C ALA A 28 5.80 1.74 -4.73
N ASN A 29 6.68 0.85 -4.25
CA ASN A 29 7.74 1.21 -3.30
C ASN A 29 8.71 2.24 -3.91
N GLN A 30 9.07 2.08 -5.18
CA GLN A 30 9.93 3.04 -5.88
C GLN A 30 9.24 4.40 -6.03
N ALA A 31 7.92 4.44 -6.26
CA ALA A 31 7.14 5.67 -6.32
C ALA A 31 7.14 6.39 -4.96
N ALA A 32 7.00 5.65 -3.85
CA ALA A 32 7.13 6.23 -2.51
C ALA A 32 8.52 6.82 -2.29
N HIS A 33 9.57 6.09 -2.64
CA HIS A 33 10.96 6.59 -2.52
C HIS A 33 11.22 7.83 -3.37
N ALA A 34 10.61 7.92 -4.55
CA ALA A 34 10.74 9.07 -5.44
C ALA A 34 10.01 10.33 -4.91
N ASP A 35 9.04 10.16 -4.00
CA ASP A 35 8.28 11.23 -3.35
C ASP A 35 8.70 11.44 -1.88
N ASP A 36 9.91 11.02 -1.51
CA ASP A 36 10.48 11.11 -0.16
C ASP A 36 9.57 10.48 0.94
N ALA A 37 8.80 9.46 0.56
CA ALA A 37 7.90 8.71 1.44
C ALA A 37 8.43 7.30 1.74
N PHE A 38 8.06 6.78 2.91
CA PHE A 38 8.48 5.45 3.37
C PHE A 38 7.67 4.32 2.73
N GLU A 39 6.38 4.55 2.46
CA GLU A 39 5.48 3.51 1.98
C GLU A 39 4.47 4.05 0.96
N ALA A 40 4.04 3.18 0.06
CA ALA A 40 2.92 3.43 -0.85
C ALA A 40 1.72 2.58 -0.44
N LEU A 41 0.59 3.22 -0.20
CA LEU A 41 -0.69 2.60 0.13
C LEU A 41 -1.51 2.40 -1.15
N TYR A 42 -1.93 1.17 -1.41
CA TYR A 42 -2.78 0.85 -2.54
C TYR A 42 -4.23 1.27 -2.31
N VAL A 43 -4.82 1.91 -3.31
CA VAL A 43 -6.22 2.34 -3.33
C VAL A 43 -6.96 1.69 -4.50
N ARG A 44 -8.11 1.09 -4.22
CA ARG A 44 -9.03 0.51 -5.21
C ARG A 44 -10.45 0.94 -4.90
N ASP A 45 -11.17 1.45 -5.88
CA ASP A 45 -12.57 1.88 -5.74
C ASP A 45 -12.80 2.86 -4.56
N GLY A 46 -11.82 3.74 -4.32
CA GLY A 46 -11.86 4.72 -3.22
C GLY A 46 -11.54 4.15 -1.83
N ILE A 47 -11.20 2.86 -1.73
CA ILE A 47 -10.88 2.17 -0.49
C ILE A 47 -9.38 1.90 -0.43
N VAL A 48 -8.74 2.25 0.70
CA VAL A 48 -7.34 1.89 0.97
C VAL A 48 -7.27 0.42 1.39
N LEU A 49 -6.32 -0.33 0.83
CA LEU A 49 -6.19 -1.77 1.05
C LEU A 49 -5.01 -2.10 1.96
N GLU A 50 -3.78 -1.98 1.45
CA GLU A 50 -2.53 -2.30 2.15
C GLU A 50 -1.35 -1.55 1.51
N GLY A 51 -0.18 -1.63 2.14
CA GLY A 51 1.06 -1.06 1.62
C GLY A 51 1.71 -1.90 0.51
N SER A 52 2.82 -1.40 -0.03
CA SER A 52 3.61 -2.15 -1.00
C SER A 52 4.27 -3.39 -0.37
N HIS A 53 4.56 -3.35 0.93
CA HIS A 53 5.16 -4.45 1.69
C HIS A 53 4.70 -4.48 3.16
N SER A 54 3.52 -3.92 3.47
CA SER A 54 2.97 -3.80 4.82
C SER A 54 1.44 -3.85 4.83
N ASN A 55 0.83 -4.10 6.00
CA ASN A 55 -0.61 -3.90 6.21
C ASN A 55 -0.87 -2.51 6.80
N LEU A 56 -2.05 -1.96 6.53
CA LEU A 56 -2.51 -0.69 7.09
C LEU A 56 -3.51 -0.95 8.22
N PHE A 57 -3.37 -0.19 9.30
CA PHE A 57 -4.33 -0.09 10.38
C PHE A 57 -4.55 1.39 10.70
N ALA A 58 -5.75 1.76 11.12
CA ALA A 58 -6.06 3.11 11.56
C ALA A 58 -6.69 3.11 12.96
N VAL A 59 -6.55 4.21 13.68
CA VAL A 59 -7.35 4.48 14.89
C VAL A 59 -8.31 5.61 14.57
N TYR A 60 -9.61 5.34 14.64
CA TYR A 60 -10.67 6.30 14.38
C TYR A 60 -11.64 6.29 15.57
N ASP A 61 -11.90 7.46 16.15
CA ASP A 61 -12.73 7.63 17.36
C ASP A 61 -12.35 6.71 18.53
N GLY A 62 -11.05 6.41 18.67
CA GLY A 62 -10.51 5.56 19.74
C GLY A 62 -10.60 4.06 19.48
N GLU A 63 -11.10 3.65 18.32
CA GLU A 63 -11.22 2.25 17.90
C GLU A 63 -10.22 1.91 16.79
N LEU A 64 -9.73 0.67 16.78
CA LEU A 64 -8.88 0.13 15.71
C LEU A 64 -9.76 -0.28 14.51
N VAL A 65 -9.41 0.20 13.32
CA VAL A 65 -10.05 -0.11 12.04
C VAL A 65 -9.03 -0.71 11.08
#